data_AF-C6XEQ2-F1
#
_entry.id   AF-C6XEQ2-F1
#
_cell.length_a   1.000
_cell.length_b   1.000
_cell.length_c   1.000
_cell.angle_alpha   90.00
_cell.angle_beta   90.00
_cell.angle_gamma   90.00
#
_symmetry.space_group_name_H-M   'P 1'
#
loop_
_entity.id
_entity.type
_entity.pdbx_description
1 polymer ?
#
loop_
_entity_poly.entity_id
_entity_poly.type
_entity_poly.pdbx_seq_one_letter_code
_entity_poly.pdbx_strand_id
1 'polypeptide(L)'
;MIEGQQQPLQQAGKVLNPAILELVRKAPFNRFGWAIVDRWALNSPDLLQSLAKKGEVILFNRLLDQQVREQEVILENMEQLNSGLTTMELLSLHNIQTELTP
;
A
#
# COMPACT_ATOMS: atom_id res chain seq x y z
N MET A 1 16.68 14.05 1.51
CA MET A 1 15.22 13.81 1.62
C MET A 1 14.61 14.05 0.25
N ILE A 2 14.53 13.00 -0.58
CA ILE A 2 13.75 13.03 -1.81
C ILE A 2 12.65 12.00 -1.63
N GLU A 3 11.71 12.31 -0.74
CA GLU A 3 10.39 11.69 -0.83
C GLU A 3 9.71 12.42 -1.98
N GLY A 4 10.03 11.96 -3.21
CA GLY A 4 9.45 12.47 -4.42
C GLY A 4 7.94 12.50 -4.24
N GLN A 5 7.35 13.67 -4.50
CA GLN A 5 5.91 13.87 -4.63
C GLN A 5 5.41 13.04 -5.82
N GLN A 6 5.45 11.72 -5.71
CA GLN A 6 4.70 10.85 -6.60
C GLN A 6 3.25 11.10 -6.26
N GLN A 7 2.50 11.63 -7.22
CA GLN A 7 1.06 11.72 -7.07
C GLN A 7 0.55 10.33 -6.65
N PRO A 8 -0.30 10.24 -5.62
CA PRO A 8 -0.76 8.94 -5.16
C PRO A 8 -1.46 8.19 -6.29
N LEU A 9 -1.23 6.88 -6.35
CA LEU A 9 -1.79 5.93 -7.31
C LEU A 9 -1.21 6.03 -8.74
N GLN A 10 -0.01 6.57 -8.91
CA GLN A 10 0.65 6.69 -10.23
C GLN A 10 1.02 5.34 -10.85
N GLN A 11 1.62 4.43 -10.08
CA GLN A 11 1.95 3.08 -10.56
C GLN A 11 0.69 2.23 -10.60
N ALA A 12 -0.16 2.33 -9.59
CA ALA A 12 -1.46 1.66 -9.57
C ALA A 12 -2.32 2.03 -10.79
N GLY A 13 -2.22 3.28 -11.25
CA GLY A 13 -2.84 3.80 -12.48
C GLY A 13 -2.47 3.07 -13.77
N LYS A 14 -1.30 2.41 -13.81
CA LYS A 14 -0.83 1.65 -14.97
C LYS A 14 -1.35 0.21 -14.98
N VAL A 15 -1.84 -0.28 -13.84
CA VAL A 15 -2.17 -1.70 -13.62
C VAL A 15 -3.67 -1.90 -13.41
N LEU A 16 -4.30 -1.01 -12.64
CA LEU A 16 -5.70 -1.09 -12.22
C LEU A 16 -6.60 -0.21 -13.09
N ASN A 17 -7.86 -0.64 -13.24
CA ASN A 17 -8.88 0.14 -13.91
C ASN A 17 -9.16 1.45 -13.13
N PRO A 18 -9.33 2.61 -13.81
CA PRO A 18 -9.79 3.85 -13.18
C PRO A 18 -10.93 3.71 -12.17
N ALA A 19 -11.92 2.83 -12.41
CA ALA A 19 -13.02 2.60 -11.49
C ALA A 19 -12.56 2.08 -10.11
N ILE A 20 -11.58 1.19 -10.09
CA ILE A 20 -10.97 0.65 -8.85
C ILE A 20 -10.21 1.76 -8.13
N LEU A 21 -9.47 2.59 -8.86
CA LEU A 21 -8.70 3.69 -8.29
C LEU A 21 -9.60 4.74 -7.64
N GLU A 22 -10.74 5.04 -8.26
CA GLU A 22 -11.76 5.94 -7.69
C GLU A 22 -12.34 5.40 -6.38
N LEU A 23 -12.42 4.08 -6.22
CA LEU A 23 -12.83 3.45 -4.96
C LEU A 23 -11.69 3.48 -3.92
N VAL A 24 -10.45 3.23 -4.33
CA VAL A 24 -9.26 3.34 -3.46
C VAL A 24 -9.03 4.77 -2.97
N ARG A 25 -9.48 5.79 -3.70
CA ARG A 25 -9.42 7.20 -3.26
C ARG A 25 -10.45 7.53 -2.16
N LYS A 26 -11.42 6.67 -1.92
CA LYS A 26 -12.48 6.87 -0.93
C LYS A 26 -12.18 6.13 0.36
N ALA A 27 -12.87 6.53 1.44
CA ALA A 27 -12.86 5.77 2.68
C ALA A 27 -13.29 4.32 2.43
N PRO A 28 -12.68 3.34 3.12
CA PRO A 28 -11.79 3.46 4.28
C PRO A 28 -10.29 3.65 3.94
N PHE A 29 -9.93 3.77 2.67
CA PHE A 29 -8.52 3.88 2.27
C PHE A 29 -8.01 5.30 2.46
N ASN A 30 -6.74 5.39 2.84
CA ASN A 30 -6.05 6.65 3.08
C ASN A 30 -4.64 6.60 2.45
N ARG A 31 -3.79 7.57 2.79
CA ARG A 31 -2.42 7.65 2.25
C ARG A 31 -1.60 6.36 2.39
N PHE A 32 -1.81 5.58 3.45
CA PHE A 32 -1.14 4.30 3.65
C PHE A 32 -1.61 3.27 2.62
N GLY A 33 -2.93 3.13 2.43
CA GLY A 33 -3.49 2.27 1.38
C GLY A 33 -3.04 2.70 -0.02
N TRP A 34 -2.93 4.00 -0.28
CA TRP A 34 -2.45 4.49 -1.58
C TRP A 34 -0.98 4.10 -1.83
N ALA A 35 -0.12 4.28 -0.82
CA ALA A 35 1.28 3.88 -0.90
C ALA A 35 1.45 2.35 -1.07
N ILE A 36 0.63 1.57 -0.37
CA ILE A 36 0.63 0.10 -0.46
C ILE A 36 0.27 -0.36 -1.87
N VAL A 37 -0.80 0.16 -2.46
CA VAL A 37 -1.23 -0.28 -3.79
C VAL A 37 -0.26 0.19 -4.88
N ASP A 38 0.35 1.37 -4.74
CA ASP A 38 1.42 1.81 -5.64
C ASP A 38 2.65 0.89 -5.54
N ARG A 39 3.03 0.50 -4.32
CA ARG A 39 4.13 -0.44 -4.09
C ARG A 39 3.83 -1.81 -4.70
N TRP A 40 2.60 -2.32 -4.55
CA TRP A 40 2.19 -3.57 -5.20
C TRP A 40 2.20 -3.45 -6.72
N ALA A 41 1.77 -2.32 -7.27
CA ALA A 41 1.81 -2.08 -8.71
C ALA A 41 3.24 -1.99 -9.25
N LEU A 42 4.19 -1.48 -8.45
CA LEU A 42 5.60 -1.41 -8.79
C LEU A 42 6.29 -2.79 -8.71
N ASN A 43 6.08 -3.53 -7.62
CA ASN A 43 6.82 -4.76 -7.34
C ASN A 43 6.16 -6.01 -7.94
N SER A 44 4.84 -6.02 -8.11
CA SER A 44 4.08 -7.20 -8.52
C SER A 44 2.85 -6.84 -9.36
N PRO A 45 3.02 -6.16 -10.52
CA PRO A 45 1.92 -5.68 -11.34
C PRO A 45 0.98 -6.80 -11.82
N ASP A 46 1.53 -7.95 -12.23
CA ASP A 46 0.72 -9.09 -12.70
C ASP A 46 -0.15 -9.71 -11.61
N LEU A 47 0.38 -9.79 -10.37
CA LEU A 47 -0.38 -10.28 -9.22
C LEU A 47 -1.47 -9.29 -8.82
N LEU A 48 -1.16 -7.99 -8.81
CA LEU A 48 -2.14 -6.95 -8.52
C LEU A 48 -3.28 -6.95 -9.54
N GLN A 49 -2.95 -7.06 -10.83
CA GLN A 49 -3.95 -7.17 -11.90
C GLN A 49 -4.78 -8.45 -11.76
N SER A 50 -4.15 -9.58 -11.44
CA SER A 50 -4.85 -10.85 -11.23
C SER A 50 -5.80 -10.78 -10.03
N LEU A 51 -5.39 -10.14 -8.94
CA LEU A 51 -6.23 -9.95 -7.76
C LEU A 51 -7.44 -9.06 -8.07
N ALA A 52 -7.24 -7.98 -8.82
CA ALA A 52 -8.32 -7.12 -9.29
C ALA A 52 -9.32 -7.88 -10.17
N LYS A 53 -8.83 -8.76 -11.06
CA LYS A 53 -9.66 -9.61 -11.93
C LYS A 53 -10.43 -10.69 -11.16
N LYS A 54 -9.87 -11.22 -10.06
CA LYS A 54 -10.57 -12.16 -9.16
C LYS A 54 -11.78 -11.51 -8.49
N GLY A 55 -11.73 -10.20 -8.26
CA GLY A 55 -12.85 -9.40 -7.78
C GLY A 55 -12.39 -8.21 -6.94
N GLU A 56 -13.05 -7.07 -7.14
CA GLU A 56 -12.69 -5.80 -6.48
C GLU A 56 -12.77 -5.91 -4.95
N VAL A 57 -13.77 -6.63 -4.42
CA VAL A 57 -13.92 -6.86 -2.98
C VAL A 57 -12.72 -7.61 -2.39
N ILE A 58 -12.14 -8.56 -3.13
CA ILE A 58 -10.98 -9.34 -2.67
C ILE A 58 -9.75 -8.43 -2.59
N LEU A 59 -9.54 -7.62 -3.63
CA LEU A 59 -8.49 -6.60 -3.65
C LEU A 59 -8.65 -5.61 -2.48
N PHE A 60 -9.86 -5.10 -2.26
CA PHE A 60 -10.13 -4.13 -1.21
C PHE A 60 -9.95 -4.69 0.20
N ASN A 61 -10.41 -5.91 0.46
CA ASN A 61 -10.17 -6.57 1.73
C ASN A 61 -8.67 -6.77 2.00
N ARG A 62 -7.92 -7.23 0.99
CA ARG A 62 -6.47 -7.41 1.12
C ARG A 62 -5.75 -6.10 1.36
N LEU A 63 -6.14 -5.04 0.63
CA LEU A 63 -5.58 -3.70 0.79
C LEU A 63 -5.88 -3.13 2.18
N LEU A 64 -7.11 -3.32 2.68
CA LEU A 64 -7.52 -2.80 3.97
C LEU A 64 -6.80 -3.49 5.13
N ASP A 65 -6.70 -4.82 5.11
CA ASP A 65 -5.94 -5.60 6.09
C ASP A 65 -4.47 -5.15 6.13
N GLN A 66 -3.85 -4.97 4.95
CA GLN A 66 -2.48 -4.46 4.87
C GLN A 66 -2.37 -3.03 5.41
N GLN A 67 -3.31 -2.14 5.05
CA GLN A 67 -3.34 -0.76 5.52
C GLN A 67 -3.41 -0.71 7.04
N VAL A 68 -4.28 -1.50 7.66
CA VAL A 68 -4.43 -1.52 9.12
C VAL A 68 -3.15 -1.99 9.80
N ARG A 69 -2.54 -3.09 9.33
CA ARG A 69 -1.30 -3.63 9.92
C ARG A 69 -0.11 -2.68 9.80
N GLU A 70 0.13 -2.13 8.61
CA GLU A 70 1.23 -1.18 8.41
C GLU A 70 1.00 0.09 9.21
N GLN A 71 -0.24 0.61 9.20
CA GLN A 71 -0.58 1.82 9.92
C GLN A 71 -0.42 1.64 11.43
N GLU A 72 -0.84 0.51 12.00
CA GLU A 72 -0.70 0.21 13.43
C GLU A 72 0.79 0.24 13.85
N VAL A 73 1.64 -0.53 13.17
CA VAL A 73 3.09 -0.55 13.46
C VAL A 73 3.73 0.84 13.34
N ILE A 74 3.37 1.59 12.29
CA ILE A 74 3.91 2.93 12.07
C ILE A 74 3.50 3.88 13.19
N LEU A 75 2.22 3.86 13.60
CA LEU A 75 1.71 4.74 14.64
C LEU A 75 2.25 4.38 16.03
N GLU A 76 2.45 3.11 16.33
CA GLU A 76 3.00 2.64 17.60
C GLU A 76 4.50 2.91 17.75
N ASN A 77 5.24 3.05 16.63
CA ASN A 77 6.69 3.17 16.64
C ASN A 77 7.18 4.50 16.00
N MET A 78 6.36 5.55 16.10
CA MET A 78 6.70 6.90 15.59
C MET A 78 8.04 7.43 16.15
N GLU A 79 8.41 7.05 17.36
CA GLU A 79 9.67 7.41 18.02
C GLU A 79 10.91 6.90 17.26
N GLN A 80 10.80 5.70 16.69
CA GLN A 80 11.86 5.07 15.91
C GLN A 80 12.00 5.73 14.54
N LEU A 81 10.89 6.15 13.93
CA LEU A 81 10.92 6.96 12.71
C LEU A 81 11.60 8.32 12.95
N ASN A 82 11.30 8.96 14.08
CA ASN A 82 11.95 10.21 14.50
C ASN A 82 13.45 10.04 14.81
N SER A 83 13.88 8.82 15.11
CA SER A 83 15.30 8.47 15.34
C SER A 83 16.08 8.24 14.04
N GLY A 84 15.41 8.34 12.88
CA GLY A 84 16.03 8.24 11.56
C GLY A 84 15.77 6.92 10.82
N LEU A 85 14.97 6.00 11.37
CA LEU A 85 14.52 4.83 10.62
C LEU A 85 13.52 5.23 9.54
N THR A 86 13.63 4.63 8.36
CA THR A 86 12.60 4.77 7.33
C THR A 86 11.39 3.88 7.62
N THR A 87 10.23 4.23 7.04
CA THR A 87 9.02 3.42 7.14
C THR A 87 9.24 1.97 6.71
N MET A 88 10.03 1.73 5.65
CA MET A 88 10.28 0.36 5.17
C MET A 88 11.16 -0.43 6.15
N GLU A 89 12.17 0.21 6.72
CA GLU A 89 13.03 -0.42 7.73
C GLU A 89 12.22 -0.75 8.98
N LEU A 90 11.34 0.15 9.43
CA LEU A 90 10.44 -0.09 10.54
C LEU A 90 9.52 -1.29 10.27
N LEU A 91 8.84 -1.32 9.12
CA LEU A 91 7.97 -2.43 8.76
C LEU A 91 8.75 -3.76 8.69
N SER A 92 9.98 -3.74 8.18
CA SER A 92 10.85 -4.91 8.14
C SER A 92 11.27 -5.38 9.53
N LEU A 93 11.64 -4.46 10.43
CA LEU A 93 11.98 -4.76 11.84
C LEU A 93 10.83 -5.44 12.58
N HIS A 94 9.59 -5.04 12.27
CA HIS A 94 8.38 -5.62 12.84
C HIS A 94 7.83 -6.82 12.05
N ASN A 95 8.62 -7.38 11.12
CA ASN A 95 8.26 -8.54 10.30
C ASN A 95 6.94 -8.35 9.51
N ILE A 96 6.61 -7.11 9.14
CA ILE A 96 5.46 -6.83 8.29
C ILE A 96 5.84 -7.12 6.84
N GLN A 97 5.19 -8.14 6.28
CA GLN A 97 5.35 -8.47 4.87
C GLN A 97 4.63 -7.41 4.02
N THR A 98 5.40 -6.64 3.26
CA THR A 98 4.89 -5.51 2.46
C THR A 98 4.55 -5.91 1.01
N GLU A 99 5.01 -7.07 0.57
CA GLU A 99 4.78 -7.59 -0.79
C GLU A 99 3.43 -8.30 -0.93
N LEU A 100 2.87 -8.21 -2.13
CA LEU A 100 1.63 -8.88 -2.48
C LEU A 100 1.91 -10.36 -2.77
N THR A 101 1.49 -11.24 -1.87
CA THR A 101 1.58 -12.69 -2.09
C THR A 101 0.36 -13.24 -2.82
N PRO A 102 0.55 -14.30 -3.65
CA PRO A 102 -0.51 -14.93 -4.45
C PRO A 102 -1.63 -15.60 -3.63
#